data_AF-A0A929GN61-F1
#
_entry.id   AF-A0A929GN61-F1
#
_cell.length_a   1.000
_cell.length_b   1.000
_cell.length_c   1.000
_cell.angle_alpha   90.00
_cell.angle_beta   90.00
_cell.angle_gamma   90.00
#
_symmetry.space_group_name_H-M   'P 1'
#
loop_
_entity.id
_entity.type
_entity.pdbx_description
1 polymer ?
#
loop_
_entity_poly.entity_id
_entity_poly.type
_entity_poly.pdbx_seq_one_letter_code
_entity_poly.pdbx_strand_id
1 'polypeptide(L)'
;MIISNDIGNYLVGEFTFSNDIKETSVVFIDKLEKEITKQLLGYELFKQFNADLLDGSPVSQKWVDFVDGTDYELDSVLKEYTGILDMLQYYVLSKLITEYQFFQTSMGLRKLKGDNSDAISILDVEKAAIGKYNYLLPFYRKAYEYIYNNNEVQQGLADSIVDNLDGTYTVLLSSTTNINNYQKVKFGIDYEVTGLILNTSFVIKETVGHSFNLDFSFEKYGNLISIPKSHKKLITY
;
A
#
# COMPACT_ATOMS: atom_id res chain seq x y z
N MET A 1 8.12 8.06 -4.28
CA MET A 1 7.37 6.87 -4.72
C MET A 1 8.35 5.71 -4.58
N ILE A 2 7.99 4.68 -3.82
CA ILE A 2 8.93 3.68 -3.31
C ILE A 2 9.30 2.66 -4.40
N ILE A 3 8.39 2.45 -5.35
CA ILE A 3 8.33 1.21 -6.14
C ILE A 3 8.48 1.47 -7.64
N SER A 4 8.37 2.72 -8.11
CA SER A 4 8.43 3.04 -9.54
C SER A 4 9.76 2.70 -10.20
N ASN A 5 10.87 2.78 -9.46
CA ASN A 5 12.18 2.41 -9.99
C ASN A 5 12.30 0.89 -10.19
N ASP A 6 11.83 0.09 -9.24
CA ASP A 6 11.91 -1.37 -9.33
C ASP A 6 10.92 -1.95 -10.33
N ILE A 7 9.69 -1.42 -10.38
CA ILE A 7 8.72 -1.74 -11.44
C ILE A 7 9.24 -1.26 -12.80
N GLY A 8 9.83 -0.06 -12.86
CA GLY A 8 10.44 0.47 -14.09
C GLY A 8 11.53 -0.44 -14.62
N ASN A 9 12.43 -0.92 -13.75
CA ASN A 9 13.50 -1.85 -14.10
C ASN A 9 12.96 -3.21 -14.55
N TYR A 10 11.97 -3.77 -13.84
CA TYR A 10 11.28 -5.00 -14.25
C TYR A 10 10.67 -4.86 -15.65
N LEU A 11 9.95 -3.77 -15.91
CA LEU A 11 9.31 -3.50 -17.19
C LEU A 11 10.33 -3.33 -18.32
N VAL A 12 11.48 -2.69 -18.07
CA VAL A 12 12.57 -2.55 -19.04
C VAL A 12 13.26 -3.89 -19.34
N GLY A 13 13.32 -4.80 -18.36
CA GLY A 13 13.88 -6.14 -18.52
C GLY A 13 12.99 -7.08 -19.33
N GLU A 14 11.67 -7.02 -19.14
CA GLU A 14 10.70 -7.85 -19.88
C GLU A 14 10.27 -7.26 -21.23
N PHE A 15 10.37 -5.93 -21.41
CA PHE A 15 9.91 -5.25 -22.62
C PHE A 15 10.88 -4.16 -23.09
N THR A 16 11.20 -4.15 -24.38
CA THR A 16 12.02 -3.10 -25.00
C THR A 16 11.14 -1.89 -25.32
N PHE A 17 11.01 -0.94 -24.39
CA PHE A 17 10.29 0.32 -24.62
C PHE A 17 11.19 1.39 -25.26
N SER A 18 10.63 2.25 -26.11
CA SER A 18 11.32 3.46 -26.57
C SER A 18 11.55 4.44 -25.40
N ASN A 19 12.54 5.34 -25.50
CA ASN A 19 12.88 6.23 -24.40
C ASN A 19 11.74 7.21 -24.01
N ASP A 20 10.91 7.65 -24.96
CA ASP A 20 9.74 8.52 -24.70
C ASP A 20 8.65 7.81 -23.87
N ILE A 21 8.60 6.47 -23.97
CA ILE A 21 7.69 5.64 -23.18
C ILE A 21 8.16 5.56 -21.72
N LYS A 22 9.47 5.61 -21.46
CA LYS A 22 10.03 5.43 -20.10
C LYS A 22 9.64 6.57 -19.16
N GLU A 23 9.75 7.82 -19.58
CA GLU A 23 9.38 8.97 -18.72
C GLU A 23 7.88 9.05 -18.46
N THR A 24 7.05 8.79 -19.48
CA THR A 24 5.59 8.71 -19.34
C THR A 24 5.18 7.52 -18.46
N SER A 25 5.94 6.42 -18.49
CA SER A 25 5.69 5.22 -17.68
C SER A 25 5.89 5.47 -16.20
N VAL A 26 6.88 6.27 -15.77
CA VAL A 26 7.10 6.52 -14.34
C VAL A 26 5.90 7.24 -13.71
N VAL A 27 5.42 8.33 -14.33
CA VAL A 27 4.23 9.07 -13.84
C VAL A 27 2.98 8.18 -13.84
N PHE A 28 2.88 7.28 -14.81
CA PHE A 28 1.78 6.33 -14.91
C PHE A 28 1.83 5.26 -13.81
N ILE A 29 3.01 4.66 -13.59
CA ILE A 29 3.29 3.69 -12.52
C ILE A 29 2.98 4.31 -11.16
N ASP A 30 3.49 5.52 -10.93
CA ASP A 30 3.30 6.32 -9.73
C ASP A 30 1.82 6.50 -9.39
N LYS A 31 1.01 6.85 -10.39
CA LYS A 31 -0.42 7.04 -10.22
C LYS A 31 -1.12 5.73 -9.89
N LEU A 32 -0.81 4.65 -10.62
CA LEU A 32 -1.45 3.35 -10.43
C LEU A 32 -1.11 2.75 -9.07
N GLU A 33 0.15 2.81 -8.66
CA GLU A 33 0.63 2.36 -7.34
C GLU A 33 -0.14 3.03 -6.22
N LYS A 34 -0.27 4.36 -6.29
CA LYS A 34 -1.02 5.13 -5.30
C LYS A 34 -2.50 4.73 -5.27
N GLU A 35 -3.14 4.60 -6.43
CA GLU A 35 -4.56 4.25 -6.51
C GLU A 35 -4.84 2.86 -5.95
N ILE A 36 -4.07 1.85 -6.35
CA ILE A 36 -4.31 0.46 -5.91
C ILE A 36 -3.93 0.25 -4.45
N THR A 37 -2.84 0.86 -3.96
CA THR A 37 -2.46 0.79 -2.55
C THR A 37 -3.52 1.45 -1.68
N LYS A 38 -4.08 2.58 -2.12
CA LYS A 38 -5.22 3.22 -1.44
C LYS A 38 -6.50 2.37 -1.48
N GLN A 39 -6.74 1.63 -2.55
CA GLN A 39 -7.89 0.71 -2.62
C GLN A 39 -7.72 -0.49 -1.68
N LEU A 40 -6.51 -1.04 -1.58
CA LEU A 40 -6.19 -2.18 -0.73
C LEU A 40 -6.25 -1.81 0.76
N LEU A 41 -5.64 -0.70 1.14
CA LEU A 41 -5.56 -0.23 2.52
C LEU A 41 -6.81 0.55 2.96
N GLY A 42 -7.53 1.17 2.03
CA GLY A 42 -8.48 2.23 2.36
C GLY A 42 -7.77 3.54 2.72
N TYR A 43 -8.55 4.61 2.91
CA TYR A 43 -7.99 5.96 3.00
C TYR A 43 -7.15 6.22 4.26
N GLU A 44 -7.61 5.79 5.43
CA GLU A 44 -6.92 6.05 6.71
C GLU A 44 -5.56 5.34 6.78
N LEU A 45 -5.53 4.03 6.46
CA LEU A 45 -4.28 3.28 6.44
C LEU A 45 -3.33 3.76 5.34
N PHE A 46 -3.86 4.13 4.18
CA PHE A 46 -3.04 4.72 3.13
C PHE A 46 -2.37 6.03 3.58
N LYS A 47 -3.08 6.87 4.36
CA LYS A 47 -2.51 8.09 4.94
C LYS A 47 -1.37 7.76 5.91
N GLN A 48 -1.54 6.75 6.78
CA GLN A 48 -0.49 6.30 7.70
C GLN A 48 0.73 5.74 6.95
N PHE A 49 0.51 4.88 5.96
CA PHE A 49 1.56 4.33 5.11
C PHE A 49 2.35 5.45 4.41
N ASN A 50 1.65 6.39 3.77
CA ASN A 50 2.30 7.48 3.05
C ASN A 50 3.06 8.44 3.99
N ALA A 51 2.63 8.57 5.25
CA ALA A 51 3.32 9.37 6.26
C ALA A 51 4.56 8.68 6.84
N ASP A 52 4.66 7.36 6.70
CA ASP A 52 5.81 6.57 7.14
C ASP A 52 6.96 6.55 6.13
N LEU A 53 6.74 7.10 4.92
CA LEU A 53 7.73 7.04 3.86
C LEU A 53 8.84 8.06 4.07
N LEU A 54 10.07 7.59 4.24
CA LEU A 54 11.27 8.40 4.22
C LEU A 54 12.04 8.12 2.93
N ASP A 55 12.28 9.17 2.13
CA ASP A 55 12.92 9.06 0.81
C ASP A 55 12.29 8.03 -0.13
N GLY A 56 10.99 7.79 0.05
CA GLY A 56 10.29 6.75 -0.69
C GLY A 56 10.69 5.35 -0.24
N SER A 57 10.86 5.10 1.06
CA SER A 57 10.85 3.74 1.61
C SER A 57 10.13 3.75 2.96
N PRO A 58 9.39 2.68 3.32
CA PRO A 58 8.76 2.61 4.63
C PRO A 58 9.84 2.49 5.71
N VAL A 59 9.57 3.06 6.88
CA VAL A 59 10.51 3.06 8.01
C VAL A 59 10.03 2.15 9.13
N SER A 60 8.72 2.09 9.37
CA SER A 60 8.14 1.20 10.38
C SER A 60 8.07 -0.23 9.86
N GLN A 61 8.42 -1.19 10.73
CA GLN A 61 8.51 -2.61 10.35
C GLN A 61 7.21 -3.14 9.76
N LYS A 62 6.04 -2.71 10.27
CA LYS A 62 4.73 -3.14 9.75
C LYS A 62 4.52 -2.81 8.27
N TRP A 63 5.13 -1.72 7.79
CA TRP A 63 5.03 -1.28 6.40
C TRP A 63 6.15 -1.87 5.55
N VAL A 64 7.32 -2.09 6.13
CA VAL A 64 8.38 -2.92 5.50
C VAL A 64 7.83 -4.31 5.20
N ASP A 65 7.28 -5.00 6.19
CA ASP A 65 6.66 -6.33 6.02
C ASP A 65 5.52 -6.32 4.99
N PHE A 66 4.74 -5.22 4.95
CA PHE A 66 3.65 -5.06 3.99
C PHE A 66 4.15 -4.92 2.54
N VAL A 67 5.24 -4.18 2.34
CA VAL A 67 5.85 -3.90 1.03
C VAL A 67 6.66 -5.09 0.54
N ASP A 68 7.64 -5.52 1.33
CA ASP A 68 8.66 -6.50 0.95
C ASP A 68 8.21 -7.95 1.18
N GLY A 69 7.17 -8.13 2.01
CA GLY A 69 6.73 -9.45 2.43
C GLY A 69 7.39 -9.91 3.72
N THR A 70 6.79 -10.93 4.33
CA THR A 70 7.29 -11.57 5.54
C THR A 70 6.62 -12.92 5.73
N ASP A 71 7.23 -13.78 6.54
CA ASP A 71 6.57 -14.99 7.03
C ASP A 71 5.75 -14.65 8.28
N TYR A 72 4.55 -15.21 8.38
CA TYR A 72 3.66 -15.01 9.53
C TYR A 72 2.98 -16.31 9.92
N GLU A 73 2.68 -16.45 11.21
CA GLU A 73 1.99 -17.64 11.75
C GLU A 73 0.49 -17.36 11.83
N LEU A 74 -0.31 -18.31 11.34
CA LEU A 74 -1.76 -18.30 11.52
C LEU A 74 -2.21 -19.69 11.94
N ASP A 75 -2.88 -19.79 13.10
CA ASP A 75 -3.36 -21.06 13.67
C ASP A 75 -2.25 -22.14 13.73
N SER A 76 -1.05 -21.75 14.16
CA SER A 76 0.15 -22.60 14.19
C SER A 76 0.65 -23.13 12.85
N VAL A 77 0.26 -22.47 11.76
CA VAL A 77 0.77 -22.73 10.41
C VAL A 77 1.56 -21.52 9.94
N LEU A 78 2.83 -21.74 9.61
CA LEU A 78 3.67 -20.73 8.97
C LEU A 78 3.18 -20.48 7.54
N LYS A 79 2.91 -19.22 7.22
CA LYS A 79 2.48 -18.75 5.92
C LYS A 79 3.45 -17.69 5.41
N GLU A 80 3.69 -17.74 4.10
CA GLU A 80 4.49 -16.75 3.41
C GLU A 80 3.59 -15.65 2.82
N TYR A 81 3.95 -14.40 3.06
CA TYR A 81 3.44 -13.25 2.34
C TYR A 81 4.57 -12.63 1.52
N THR A 82 4.41 -12.56 0.20
CA THR A 82 5.46 -12.14 -0.75
C THR A 82 5.53 -10.61 -0.95
N GLY A 83 4.76 -9.83 -0.20
CA GLY A 83 4.72 -8.38 -0.34
C GLY A 83 3.74 -7.88 -1.41
N ILE A 84 3.48 -6.57 -1.40
CA ILE A 84 2.62 -5.94 -2.42
C ILE A 84 3.37 -5.67 -3.74
N LEU A 85 4.70 -5.73 -3.75
CA LEU A 85 5.51 -5.42 -4.93
C LEU A 85 5.13 -6.28 -6.14
N ASP A 86 5.04 -7.60 -5.95
CA ASP A 86 4.64 -8.53 -7.00
C ASP A 86 3.23 -8.22 -7.54
N MET A 87 2.31 -7.90 -6.62
CA MET A 87 0.95 -7.50 -6.99
C MET A 87 0.98 -6.24 -7.87
N LEU A 88 1.72 -5.22 -7.46
CA LEU A 88 1.81 -3.97 -8.20
C LEU A 88 2.41 -4.15 -9.59
N GLN A 89 3.48 -4.95 -9.73
CA GLN A 89 4.11 -5.25 -11.01
C GLN A 89 3.11 -5.82 -12.02
N TYR A 90 2.34 -6.85 -11.64
CA TYR A 90 1.37 -7.46 -12.54
C TYR A 90 0.18 -6.53 -12.84
N TYR A 91 -0.27 -5.73 -11.86
CA TYR A 91 -1.34 -4.78 -12.08
C TYR A 91 -0.93 -3.71 -13.09
N VAL A 92 0.22 -3.06 -12.85
CA VAL A 92 0.80 -2.05 -13.75
C VAL A 92 0.98 -2.63 -15.14
N LEU A 93 1.58 -3.82 -15.27
CA LEU A 93 1.79 -4.46 -16.57
C LEU A 93 0.45 -4.71 -17.29
N SER A 94 -0.57 -5.20 -16.59
CA SER A 94 -1.89 -5.43 -17.19
C SER A 94 -2.52 -4.13 -17.71
N LYS A 95 -2.37 -3.03 -16.95
CA LYS A 95 -2.87 -1.70 -17.33
C LYS A 95 -2.10 -1.11 -18.50
N LEU A 96 -0.78 -1.23 -18.46
CA LEU A 96 0.11 -0.77 -19.51
C LEU A 96 -0.22 -1.48 -20.84
N ILE A 97 -0.39 -2.81 -20.84
CA ILE A 97 -0.80 -3.56 -22.03
C ILE A 97 -2.15 -3.07 -22.59
N THR A 98 -3.10 -2.69 -21.73
CA THR A 98 -4.39 -2.17 -22.20
C THR A 98 -4.32 -0.75 -22.75
N GLU A 99 -3.51 0.13 -22.15
CA GLU A 99 -3.43 1.54 -22.56
C GLU A 99 -2.53 1.74 -23.78
N TYR A 100 -1.40 1.02 -23.89
CA TYR A 100 -0.48 1.14 -25.04
C TYR A 100 -1.05 0.58 -26.36
N GLN A 101 -2.22 -0.07 -26.33
CA GLN A 101 -2.98 -0.38 -27.55
C GLN A 101 -3.55 0.86 -28.23
N PHE A 102 -3.62 1.99 -27.51
CA PHE A 102 -4.32 3.20 -27.90
C PHE A 102 -3.48 4.44 -27.58
N PHE A 103 -2.85 5.05 -28.59
CA PHE A 103 -2.22 6.37 -28.43
C PHE A 103 -3.09 7.44 -29.05
N GLN A 104 -3.30 8.54 -28.33
CA GLN A 104 -3.92 9.73 -28.88
C GLN A 104 -2.95 10.39 -29.86
N THR A 105 -3.42 10.57 -31.09
CA THR A 105 -2.79 11.46 -32.08
C THR A 105 -3.58 12.74 -32.20
N SER A 106 -3.03 13.77 -32.84
CA SER A 106 -3.76 15.00 -33.18
C SER A 106 -5.01 14.76 -34.06
N MET A 107 -5.16 13.55 -34.61
CA MET A 107 -6.32 13.12 -35.40
C MET A 107 -7.24 12.13 -34.65
N GLY A 108 -7.07 11.95 -33.34
CA GLY A 108 -7.83 11.01 -32.51
C GLY A 108 -7.04 9.79 -32.05
N LEU A 109 -7.72 8.85 -31.37
CA LEU A 109 -7.15 7.58 -30.90
C LEU A 109 -6.74 6.71 -32.09
N ARG A 110 -5.46 6.34 -32.17
CA ARG A 110 -4.93 5.41 -33.17
C ARG A 110 -4.37 4.14 -32.50
N LYS A 111 -4.54 3.03 -33.20
CA LYS A 111 -3.98 1.72 -32.86
C LYS A 111 -2.65 1.52 -33.59
N LEU A 112 -1.63 0.99 -32.91
CA LEU A 112 -0.36 0.61 -33.54
C LEU A 112 -0.65 -0.56 -34.50
N LYS A 113 -0.62 -0.30 -35.80
CA LYS A 113 -0.46 -1.35 -36.81
C LYS A 113 1.05 -1.52 -37.01
N GLY A 114 1.59 -2.64 -36.53
CA GLY A 114 2.94 -3.06 -36.89
C GLY A 114 2.93 -3.58 -38.32
N ASP A 115 3.72 -2.97 -39.20
CA ASP A 115 3.71 -3.28 -40.64
C ASP A 115 4.47 -4.56 -41.04
N ASN A 116 4.94 -5.41 -40.11
CA ASN A 116 5.65 -6.66 -40.46
C ASN A 116 5.63 -7.77 -39.38
N SER A 117 4.60 -7.84 -38.55
CA SER A 117 4.46 -8.92 -37.55
C SER A 117 3.03 -9.42 -37.57
N ASP A 118 2.84 -10.75 -37.47
CA ASP A 118 1.52 -11.40 -37.47
C ASP A 118 0.50 -10.54 -36.71
N ALA A 119 -0.60 -10.21 -37.37
CA ALA A 119 -1.61 -9.31 -36.83
C ALA A 119 -2.21 -9.92 -35.55
N ILE A 120 -1.65 -9.56 -34.39
CA ILE A 120 -2.18 -9.98 -33.09
C ILE A 120 -3.62 -9.44 -33.00
N SER A 121 -4.58 -10.35 -32.87
CA SER A 121 -5.99 -9.99 -32.75
C SER A 121 -6.21 -9.17 -31.48
N ILE A 122 -7.16 -8.23 -31.50
CA ILE A 122 -7.57 -7.48 -30.29
C ILE A 122 -7.93 -8.46 -29.17
N LEU A 123 -8.60 -9.56 -29.53
CA LEU A 123 -8.99 -10.61 -28.61
C LEU A 123 -7.78 -11.28 -27.95
N ASP A 124 -6.66 -11.43 -28.66
CA ASP A 124 -5.46 -12.06 -28.10
C ASP A 124 -4.76 -11.13 -27.10
N VAL A 125 -4.75 -9.82 -27.35
CA VAL A 125 -4.20 -8.85 -26.40
C VAL A 125 -5.10 -8.67 -25.19
N GLU A 126 -6.41 -8.61 -25.37
CA GLU A 126 -7.38 -8.63 -24.26
C GLU A 126 -7.24 -9.90 -23.43
N LYS A 127 -7.11 -11.06 -24.08
CA LYS A 127 -6.88 -12.34 -23.40
C LYS A 127 -5.56 -12.35 -22.63
N ALA A 128 -4.49 -11.75 -23.17
CA ALA A 128 -3.22 -11.60 -22.47
C ALA A 128 -3.35 -10.67 -21.25
N ALA A 129 -4.03 -9.52 -21.38
CA ALA A 129 -4.29 -8.59 -20.29
C ALA A 129 -5.15 -9.22 -19.19
N ILE A 130 -6.22 -9.93 -19.56
CA ILE A 130 -7.07 -10.71 -18.64
C ILE A 130 -6.26 -11.81 -17.96
N GLY A 131 -5.39 -12.51 -18.69
CA GLY A 131 -4.50 -13.52 -18.13
C GLY A 131 -3.60 -12.96 -17.03
N LYS A 132 -2.98 -11.80 -17.28
CA LYS A 132 -2.14 -11.11 -16.28
C LYS A 132 -2.97 -10.56 -15.11
N TYR A 133 -4.17 -10.04 -15.37
CA TYR A 133 -5.08 -9.61 -14.30
C TYR A 133 -5.57 -10.79 -13.44
N ASN A 134 -5.84 -11.96 -14.01
CA ASN A 134 -6.20 -13.13 -13.23
C ASN A 134 -5.01 -13.64 -12.38
N TYR A 135 -3.79 -13.47 -12.88
CA TYR A 135 -2.57 -13.78 -12.13
C TYR A 135 -2.36 -12.85 -10.92
N LEU A 136 -2.88 -11.63 -10.96
CA LEU A 136 -2.87 -10.67 -9.86
C LEU A 136 -3.77 -11.09 -8.68
N LEU A 137 -4.93 -11.70 -8.96
CA LEU A 137 -5.98 -11.93 -7.96
C LEU A 137 -5.49 -12.72 -6.73
N PRO A 138 -4.66 -13.78 -6.86
CA PRO A 138 -4.06 -14.45 -5.72
C PRO A 138 -3.20 -13.52 -4.85
N PHE A 139 -2.38 -12.65 -5.44
CA PHE A 139 -1.54 -11.71 -4.69
C PHE A 139 -2.37 -10.68 -3.94
N TYR A 140 -3.41 -10.14 -4.58
CA TYR A 140 -4.34 -9.22 -3.92
C TYR A 140 -5.03 -9.87 -2.71
N ARG A 141 -5.48 -11.13 -2.87
CA ARG A 141 -6.09 -11.88 -1.77
C ARG A 141 -5.10 -12.15 -0.65
N LYS A 142 -3.87 -12.56 -0.98
CA LYS A 142 -2.81 -12.76 0.01
C LYS A 142 -2.48 -11.49 0.78
N ALA A 143 -2.39 -10.34 0.11
CA ALA A 143 -2.16 -9.06 0.78
C ALA A 143 -3.31 -8.70 1.72
N TYR A 144 -4.56 -8.89 1.29
CA TYR A 144 -5.71 -8.67 2.16
C TYR A 144 -5.74 -9.63 3.35
N GLU A 145 -5.51 -10.93 3.13
CA GLU A 145 -5.42 -11.93 4.19
C GLU A 145 -4.30 -11.61 5.17
N TYR A 146 -3.13 -11.18 4.69
CA TYR A 146 -2.02 -10.76 5.53
C TYR A 146 -2.43 -9.60 6.45
N ILE A 147 -2.98 -8.51 5.89
CA ILE A 147 -3.39 -7.34 6.67
C ILE A 147 -4.49 -7.72 7.67
N TYR A 148 -5.48 -8.50 7.24
CA TYR A 148 -6.61 -8.91 8.09
C TYR A 148 -6.16 -9.80 9.26
N ASN A 149 -5.33 -10.81 8.98
CA ASN A 149 -4.89 -11.78 9.98
C ASN A 149 -3.83 -11.20 10.93
N ASN A 150 -3.03 -10.23 10.48
CA ASN A 150 -2.03 -9.56 11.31
C ASN A 150 -2.58 -8.28 11.96
N ASN A 151 -3.89 -8.03 11.90
CA ASN A 151 -4.51 -6.89 12.57
C ASN A 151 -4.76 -7.18 14.05
N GLU A 152 -3.67 -7.33 14.80
CA GLU A 152 -3.73 -7.57 16.23
C GLU A 152 -3.78 -6.27 17.02
N VAL A 153 -4.45 -6.33 18.18
CA VAL A 153 -4.37 -5.27 19.19
C VAL A 153 -3.04 -5.40 19.92
N GLN A 154 -2.16 -4.44 19.69
CA GLN A 154 -0.90 -4.30 20.39
C GLN A 154 -1.12 -3.53 21.70
N GLN A 155 -0.40 -3.94 22.73
CA GLN A 155 -0.33 -3.22 24.01
C GLN A 155 1.02 -2.53 24.11
N GLY A 156 1.02 -1.31 24.62
CA GLY A 156 2.22 -0.51 24.88
C GLY A 156 2.19 0.06 26.29
N LEU A 157 3.39 0.31 26.81
CA LEU A 157 3.58 1.00 28.09
C LEU A 157 4.38 2.27 27.80
N ALA A 158 3.79 3.43 28.12
CA ALA A 158 4.50 4.69 28.07
C ALA A 158 5.48 4.80 29.25
N ASP A 159 6.67 5.32 29.00
CA ASP A 159 7.63 5.64 30.07
C ASP A 159 7.15 6.85 30.87
N SER A 160 6.57 7.83 30.18
CA SER A 160 5.90 8.98 30.79
C SER A 160 5.03 9.73 29.78
N ILE A 161 4.11 10.54 30.29
CA ILE A 161 3.25 11.43 29.50
C ILE A 161 3.40 12.84 30.05
N VAL A 162 3.83 13.77 29.20
CA VAL A 162 4.15 15.15 29.58
C VAL A 162 3.14 16.10 28.93
N ASP A 163 2.48 16.93 29.74
CA ASP A 163 1.59 18.00 29.26
C ASP A 163 2.42 19.16 28.68
N ASN A 164 2.16 19.52 27.43
CA ASN A 164 2.85 20.61 26.73
C ASN A 164 2.24 22.00 26.99
N LEU A 165 1.17 22.08 27.81
CA LEU A 165 0.44 23.31 28.17
C LEU A 165 -0.26 24.01 27.00
N ASP A 166 -0.40 23.34 25.85
CA ASP A 166 -1.07 23.82 24.64
C ASP A 166 -2.25 22.93 24.21
N GLY A 167 -2.70 22.02 25.09
CA GLY A 167 -3.72 21.02 24.78
C GLY A 167 -3.16 19.81 24.03
N THR A 168 -1.84 19.60 24.07
CA THR A 168 -1.20 18.39 23.58
C THR A 168 -0.36 17.72 24.68
N TYR A 169 -0.15 16.42 24.51
CA TYR A 169 0.63 15.61 25.43
C TYR A 169 1.68 14.83 24.66
N THR A 170 2.92 14.90 25.13
CA THR A 170 4.03 14.12 24.60
C THR A 170 4.10 12.80 25.36
N VAL A 171 3.87 11.69 24.66
CA VAL A 171 4.03 10.33 25.17
C VAL A 171 5.45 9.88 24.87
N LEU A 172 6.23 9.59 25.91
CA LEU A 172 7.60 9.08 25.81
C LEU A 172 7.58 7.55 25.97
N LEU A 173 8.32 6.84 25.10
CA LEU A 173 8.36 5.39 25.08
C LEU A 173 9.69 4.86 24.55
N SER A 174 10.13 3.73 25.10
CA SER A 174 11.36 3.04 24.72
C SER A 174 11.44 2.62 23.24
N SER A 175 10.29 2.40 22.59
CA SER A 175 10.23 2.10 21.16
C SER A 175 8.88 2.44 20.55
N THR A 176 8.90 3.13 19.40
CA THR A 176 7.73 3.43 18.57
C THR A 176 7.66 2.55 17.33
N THR A 177 8.40 1.43 17.25
CA THR A 177 8.61 0.67 16.01
C THR A 177 7.31 0.25 15.30
N ASN A 178 6.22 0.09 16.06
CA ASN A 178 4.91 -0.34 15.54
C ASN A 178 3.85 0.78 15.52
N ILE A 179 4.24 2.02 15.78
CA ILE A 179 3.34 3.18 15.88
C ILE A 179 3.61 4.14 14.73
N ASN A 180 2.56 4.65 14.10
CA ASN A 180 2.64 5.61 12.99
C ASN A 180 1.87 6.89 13.27
N ASN A 181 2.28 7.97 12.59
CA ASN A 181 1.46 9.17 12.52
C ASN A 181 0.06 8.83 11.96
N TYR A 182 -0.96 9.48 12.51
CA TYR A 182 -2.39 9.28 12.22
C TYR A 182 -2.97 7.93 12.67
N GLN A 183 -2.20 7.12 13.39
CA GLN A 183 -2.74 5.92 14.02
C GLN A 183 -3.59 6.29 15.22
N LYS A 184 -4.63 5.49 15.48
CA LYS A 184 -5.41 5.60 16.71
C LYS A 184 -4.75 4.78 17.82
N VAL A 185 -4.47 5.44 18.93
CA VAL A 185 -3.99 4.82 20.18
C VAL A 185 -5.04 5.05 21.27
N LYS A 186 -5.17 4.08 22.18
CA LYS A 186 -6.22 4.11 23.20
C LYS A 186 -5.63 4.18 24.60
N PHE A 187 -5.84 5.31 25.25
CA PHE A 187 -5.61 5.52 26.69
C PHE A 187 -6.96 5.59 27.40
N GLY A 188 -7.76 4.52 27.30
CA GLY A 188 -9.18 4.51 27.69
C GLY A 188 -10.12 5.05 26.60
N ILE A 189 -9.76 6.16 25.96
CA ILE A 189 -10.40 6.68 24.74
C ILE A 189 -9.41 6.77 23.58
N ASP A 190 -9.92 6.91 22.35
CA ASP A 190 -9.11 6.96 21.14
C ASP A 190 -8.48 8.34 20.94
N TYR A 191 -7.18 8.35 20.72
CA TYR A 191 -6.37 9.51 20.36
C TYR A 191 -5.69 9.29 19.01
N GLU A 192 -5.56 10.35 18.22
CA GLU A 192 -4.77 10.32 16.98
C GLU A 192 -3.31 10.67 17.29
N VAL A 193 -2.40 9.80 16.87
CA VAL A 193 -0.95 10.00 16.96
C VAL A 193 -0.53 11.08 15.98
N THR A 194 0.21 12.06 16.47
CA THR A 194 0.85 13.13 15.67
C THR A 194 2.28 13.33 16.15
N GLY A 195 3.12 14.01 15.37
CA GLY A 195 4.49 14.36 15.80
C GLY A 195 5.34 13.16 16.24
N LEU A 196 5.16 11.99 15.60
CA LEU A 196 5.93 10.79 15.89
C LEU A 196 7.44 11.03 15.70
N ILE A 197 8.22 10.70 16.72
CA ILE A 197 9.67 10.64 16.69
C ILE A 197 10.08 9.18 16.89
N LEU A 198 10.74 8.60 15.89
CA LEU A 198 11.11 7.19 15.87
C LEU A 198 11.89 6.79 17.14
N ASN A 199 11.49 5.65 17.71
CA ASN A 199 12.09 5.04 18.91
C ASN A 199 12.18 5.99 20.11
N THR A 200 11.29 7.00 20.18
CA THR A 200 11.39 8.04 21.20
C THR A 200 10.02 8.44 21.74
N SER A 201 9.13 8.94 20.87
CA SER A 201 7.92 9.60 21.35
C SER A 201 6.85 9.82 20.29
N PHE A 202 5.66 10.21 20.73
CA PHE A 202 4.64 10.81 19.88
C PHE A 202 3.79 11.81 20.66
N VAL A 203 2.98 12.59 19.93
CA VAL A 203 2.09 13.62 20.47
C VAL A 203 0.64 13.22 20.26
N ILE A 204 -0.18 13.38 21.29
CA ILE A 204 -1.64 13.27 21.22
C ILE A 204 -2.28 14.62 21.57
N LYS A 205 -3.46 14.90 21.03
CA LYS A 205 -4.22 16.11 21.32
C LYS A 205 -5.39 15.79 22.24
N GLU A 206 -5.57 16.59 23.28
CA GLU A 206 -6.70 16.49 24.19
C GLU A 206 -7.15 17.89 24.63
N THR A 207 -8.46 18.10 24.65
CA THR A 207 -9.09 19.41 24.92
C THR A 207 -9.30 19.69 26.40
N VAL A 208 -9.23 18.68 27.27
CA VAL A 208 -9.50 18.81 28.71
C VAL A 208 -8.42 18.08 29.50
N GLY A 209 -7.93 18.67 30.60
CA GLY A 209 -6.96 18.03 31.49
C GLY A 209 -7.42 16.63 31.93
N HIS A 210 -6.71 15.60 31.48
CA HIS A 210 -7.02 14.19 31.76
C HIS A 210 -5.84 13.53 32.46
N SER A 211 -6.12 12.67 33.44
CA SER A 211 -5.10 11.80 34.03
C SER A 211 -5.00 10.53 33.18
N PHE A 212 -3.84 10.31 32.57
CA PHE A 212 -3.60 9.12 31.74
C PHE A 212 -3.12 7.94 32.60
N ASN A 213 -3.56 6.73 32.24
CA ASN A 213 -2.77 5.53 32.54
C ASN A 213 -1.57 5.48 31.57
N LEU A 214 -0.45 4.89 31.97
CA LEU A 214 0.69 4.67 31.08
C LEU A 214 0.45 3.52 30.11
N ASP A 215 -0.45 2.59 30.44
CA ASP A 215 -0.87 1.52 29.53
C ASP A 215 -1.71 2.08 28.38
N PHE A 216 -1.42 1.66 27.16
CA PHE A 216 -2.23 1.95 25.99
C PHE A 216 -2.31 0.78 25.03
N SER A 217 -3.31 0.82 24.15
CA SER A 217 -3.48 -0.18 23.11
C SER A 217 -3.69 0.45 21.73
N PHE A 218 -3.29 -0.25 20.67
CA PHE A 218 -3.55 0.17 19.30
C PHE A 218 -3.69 -1.04 18.37
N GLU A 219 -4.43 -0.88 17.28
CA GLU A 219 -4.53 -1.92 16.25
C GLU A 219 -3.40 -1.73 15.23
N LYS A 220 -2.67 -2.80 14.87
CA LYS A 220 -1.53 -2.75 13.94
C LYS A 220 -1.94 -2.18 12.56
N TYR A 221 -3.07 -2.62 12.04
CA TYR A 221 -3.65 -2.19 10.76
C TYR A 221 -5.03 -1.54 10.88
N GLY A 222 -5.59 -1.36 12.08
CA GLY A 222 -6.87 -0.65 12.24
C GLY A 222 -8.08 -1.35 11.60
N ASN A 223 -9.24 -0.68 11.60
CA ASN A 223 -10.44 -1.20 10.95
C ASN A 223 -10.32 -1.21 9.41
N LEU A 224 -10.13 -2.38 8.82
CA LEU A 224 -10.18 -2.56 7.37
C LEU A 224 -11.59 -2.29 6.85
N ILE A 225 -11.70 -1.44 5.82
CA ILE A 225 -12.96 -1.29 5.08
C ILE A 225 -13.21 -2.60 4.34
N SER A 226 -14.35 -3.23 4.60
CA SER A 226 -14.80 -4.46 3.94
C SER A 226 -14.68 -4.35 2.41
N ILE A 227 -14.12 -5.37 1.75
CA ILE A 227 -14.00 -5.42 0.29
C ILE A 227 -15.34 -5.06 -0.36
N PRO A 228 -15.39 -4.10 -1.29
CA PRO A 228 -16.59 -3.88 -2.10
C PRO A 228 -16.96 -5.20 -2.79
N LYS A 229 -18.17 -5.71 -2.52
CA LYS A 229 -18.72 -6.96 -3.12
C LYS A 229 -18.63 -7.00 -4.66
N SER A 230 -18.35 -5.87 -5.33
CA SER A 230 -18.18 -5.74 -6.78
C SER A 230 -17.07 -6.61 -7.38
N HIS A 231 -16.05 -7.03 -6.62
CA HIS A 231 -14.99 -7.89 -7.14
C HIS A 231 -15.38 -9.38 -7.23
N LYS A 232 -16.54 -9.79 -6.71
CA LYS A 232 -17.08 -11.16 -6.91
C LYS A 232 -17.67 -11.39 -8.31
N LYS A 233 -17.82 -10.35 -9.14
CA LYS A 233 -18.66 -10.42 -10.35
C LYS A 233 -17.93 -10.28 -11.69
N LEU A 234 -16.61 -10.40 -11.74
CA LEU A 234 -15.90 -10.35 -13.01
C LEU A 234 -15.27 -11.70 -13.34
N ILE A 235 -15.80 -12.26 -14.43
CA ILE A 235 -15.37 -13.40 -15.25
C ILE A 235 -15.98 -14.76 -14.85
N THR A 236 -17.24 -14.93 -15.23
CA THR A 236 -17.68 -16.12 -15.96
C THR A 236 -17.99 -15.68 -17.38
N TYR A 237 -17.15 -16.09 -18.32
CA TYR A 237 -17.50 -16.31 -19.73
C TYR A 237 -17.13 -17.74 -20.05
#